data_AF-A0A9E1UIZ4-F1
#
_entry.id   AF-A0A9E1UIZ4-F1
#
_cell.length_a   1.000
_cell.length_b   1.000
_cell.length_c   1.000
_cell.angle_alpha   90.00
_cell.angle_beta   90.00
_cell.angle_gamma   90.00
#
_symmetry.space_group_name_H-M   'P 1'
#
loop_
_entity.id
_entity.type
_entity.pdbx_description
1 polymer ?
#
loop_
_entity_poly.entity_id
_entity_poly.type
_entity_poly.pdbx_seq_one_letter_code
_entity_poly.pdbx_strand_id
1 'polypeptide(L)'
;DIGVDSSPDDFIDAAEEHSAEVVGMSALLTTTMPNMGRTIAAFEDMGLRDEVRIMVGGAPVTQDFADEMGADAYGDNAVDAVDKAKELVLLLAELKSS
;
A
#
# COMPACT_ATOMS: atom_id res chain seq x y z
N ASP A 1 -3.47 -10.93 6.67
CA ASP A 1 -4.00 -9.78 7.42
C ASP A 1 -3.07 -9.57 8.60
N ILE A 2 -2.49 -8.37 8.74
CA ILE A 2 -1.50 -8.05 9.79
C ILE A 2 -2.12 -7.28 10.96
N GLY A 3 -3.45 -7.09 10.96
CA GLY A 3 -4.20 -6.46 12.04
C GLY A 3 -4.20 -4.93 12.00
N VAL A 4 -4.29 -4.34 13.20
CA VAL A 4 -4.32 -2.89 13.45
C VAL A 4 -3.08 -2.50 14.24
N ASP A 5 -2.76 -1.20 14.25
CA ASP A 5 -1.58 -0.64 14.95
C ASP A 5 -0.23 -1.21 14.48
N SER A 6 -0.16 -1.70 13.24
CA SER A 6 1.06 -2.21 12.61
C SER A 6 2.04 -1.10 12.27
N SER A 7 3.31 -1.34 12.58
CA SER A 7 4.45 -0.47 12.24
C SER A 7 4.91 -0.68 10.79
N PRO A 8 5.72 0.25 10.22
CA PRO A 8 6.33 0.04 8.90
C PRO A 8 7.09 -1.28 8.76
N ASP A 9 7.81 -1.69 9.81
CA ASP A 9 8.57 -2.94 9.83
C ASP A 9 7.65 -4.16 9.73
N ASP A 10 6.49 -4.14 10.43
CA ASP A 10 5.51 -5.22 10.34
C ASP A 10 4.96 -5.40 8.91
N PHE A 11 4.82 -4.31 8.15
CA PHE A 11 4.41 -4.39 6.74
C PHE A 11 5.50 -4.98 5.85
N ILE A 12 6.77 -4.59 6.07
CA ILE A 12 7.92 -5.09 5.32
C ILE A 12 8.10 -6.58 5.58
N ASP A 13 8.13 -6.99 6.85
CA ASP A 13 8.30 -8.38 7.26
C ASP A 13 7.19 -9.26 6.64
N ALA A 14 5.94 -8.82 6.71
CA ALA A 14 4.82 -9.55 6.12
C ALA A 14 4.88 -9.60 4.58
N ALA A 15 5.33 -8.52 3.93
CA ALA A 15 5.49 -8.49 2.49
C ALA A 15 6.56 -9.48 2.02
N GLU A 16 7.69 -9.57 2.73
CA GLU A 16 8.75 -10.54 2.44
C GLU A 16 8.32 -11.97 2.77
N GLU A 17 7.78 -12.22 3.97
CA GLU A 17 7.36 -13.56 4.43
C GLU A 17 6.37 -14.20 3.46
N HIS A 18 5.45 -13.40 2.93
CA HIS A 18 4.40 -13.88 2.03
C HIS A 18 4.71 -13.67 0.55
N SER A 19 5.88 -13.08 0.23
CA SER A 19 6.22 -12.65 -1.14
C SER A 19 5.07 -11.86 -1.77
N ALA A 20 4.50 -10.93 -1.00
CA ALA A 20 3.31 -10.20 -1.39
C ALA A 20 3.59 -9.36 -2.63
N GLU A 21 2.64 -9.32 -3.56
CA GLU A 21 2.71 -8.44 -4.73
C GLU A 21 2.04 -7.08 -4.45
N VAL A 22 1.11 -7.07 -3.49
CA VAL A 22 0.35 -5.88 -3.10
C VAL A 22 0.29 -5.77 -1.58
N VAL A 23 0.59 -4.59 -1.06
CA VAL A 23 0.43 -4.20 0.33
C VAL A 23 -0.71 -3.19 0.42
N GLY A 24 -1.72 -3.50 1.23
CA GLY A 24 -2.86 -2.61 1.49
C GLY A 24 -2.79 -2.01 2.88
N MET A 25 -2.95 -0.69 2.98
CA MET A 25 -3.04 0.03 4.26
C MET A 25 -4.39 0.74 4.38
N SER A 26 -4.95 0.78 5.59
CA SER A 26 -6.16 1.55 5.86
C SER A 26 -6.01 2.45 7.09
N ALA A 27 -6.63 3.62 7.06
CA ALA A 27 -6.70 4.54 8.19
C ALA A 27 -8.14 4.95 8.44
N LEU A 28 -8.56 4.96 9.70
CA LEU A 28 -9.88 5.47 10.12
C LEU A 28 -9.77 6.82 10.85
N LEU A 29 -8.55 7.25 11.21
CA LEU A 29 -8.28 8.48 11.92
C LEU A 29 -7.31 9.35 11.11
N THR A 30 -7.55 10.65 11.08
CA THR A 30 -6.64 11.59 10.40
C THR A 30 -5.25 11.63 11.03
N THR A 31 -5.15 11.31 12.32
CA THR A 31 -3.87 11.23 13.04
C THR A 31 -3.02 10.03 12.63
N THR A 32 -3.62 8.98 12.05
CA THR A 32 -2.88 7.79 11.58
C THR A 32 -2.53 7.87 10.10
N MET A 33 -3.15 8.76 9.33
CA MET A 33 -2.86 8.94 7.90
C MET A 33 -1.37 9.19 7.60
N PRO A 34 -0.62 10.03 8.35
CA PRO A 34 0.80 10.24 8.07
C PRO A 34 1.66 8.98 8.20
N ASN A 35 1.20 7.94 8.91
CA ASN A 35 1.93 6.68 8.99
C ASN A 35 1.95 5.94 7.66
N MET A 36 0.96 6.16 6.78
CA MET A 36 0.95 5.56 5.43
C MET A 36 2.17 6.00 4.62
N GLY A 37 2.47 7.30 4.60
CA GLY A 37 3.66 7.83 3.94
C GLY A 37 4.96 7.34 4.58
N ARG A 38 5.00 7.17 5.92
CA ARG A 38 6.16 6.59 6.61
C ARG A 38 6.39 5.13 6.21
N THR A 39 5.33 4.35 6.07
CA THR A 39 5.45 2.97 5.58
C THR A 39 5.95 2.96 4.14
N ILE A 40 5.39 3.77 3.23
CA ILE A 40 5.86 3.85 1.85
C ILE A 40 7.34 4.22 1.78
N ALA A 41 7.77 5.23 2.54
CA ALA A 41 9.18 5.63 2.63
C ALA A 41 10.07 4.48 3.16
N ALA A 42 9.60 3.67 4.11
CA ALA A 42 10.36 2.52 4.60
C ALA A 42 10.55 1.45 3.51
N PHE A 43 9.55 1.21 2.66
CA PHE A 43 9.71 0.33 1.48
C PHE A 43 10.72 0.90 0.48
N GLU A 44 10.76 2.21 0.29
CA GLU A 44 11.77 2.89 -0.54
C GLU A 44 13.18 2.74 0.05
N ASP A 45 13.35 3.00 1.34
CA ASP A 45 14.63 2.91 2.05
C ASP A 45 15.20 1.48 2.04
N MET A 46 14.33 0.47 2.06
CA MET A 46 14.70 -0.95 1.95
C MET A 46 14.94 -1.42 0.51
N GLY A 47 14.66 -0.57 -0.50
CA GLY A 47 14.77 -0.93 -1.91
C GLY A 47 13.67 -1.89 -2.40
N LEU A 48 12.59 -2.05 -1.64
CA LEU A 48 11.46 -2.95 -1.94
C LEU A 48 10.33 -2.26 -2.73
N ARG A 49 10.40 -0.93 -2.90
CA ARG A 49 9.34 -0.14 -3.52
C ARG A 49 8.97 -0.58 -4.94
N ASP A 50 9.93 -1.06 -5.71
CA ASP A 50 9.73 -1.52 -7.09
C ASP A 50 9.24 -2.99 -7.17
N GLU A 51 9.34 -3.74 -6.07
CA GLU A 51 8.98 -5.16 -6.02
C GLU A 51 7.52 -5.40 -5.62
N VAL A 52 6.94 -4.42 -4.91
CA VAL A 52 5.60 -4.44 -4.32
C VAL A 52 4.79 -3.23 -4.76
N ARG A 53 3.49 -3.43 -4.96
CA ARG A 53 2.53 -2.32 -5.13
C ARG A 53 1.89 -1.96 -3.80
N ILE A 54 1.84 -0.69 -3.46
CA ILE A 54 1.27 -0.20 -2.20
C ILE A 54 -0.01 0.57 -2.50
N MET A 55 -1.11 0.18 -1.86
CA MET A 55 -2.39 0.89 -1.97
C MET A 55 -2.92 1.32 -0.60
N VAL A 56 -3.65 2.44 -0.58
CA VAL A 56 -4.17 3.04 0.65
C VAL A 56 -5.67 3.28 0.57
N GLY A 57 -6.36 3.29 1.71
CA GLY A 57 -7.77 3.61 1.79
C GLY A 57 -8.26 3.90 3.21
N GLY A 58 -9.57 4.04 3.35
CA GLY A 58 -10.24 4.30 4.63
C GLY A 58 -10.95 5.65 4.67
N ALA A 59 -11.83 5.82 5.65
CA ALA A 59 -12.84 6.90 5.66
C ALA A 59 -12.30 8.35 5.51
N PRO A 60 -11.15 8.73 6.08
CA PRO A 60 -10.59 10.08 5.91
C PRO A 60 -9.60 10.19 4.74
N VAL A 61 -9.27 9.09 4.06
CA VAL A 61 -8.27 9.08 2.97
C VAL A 61 -8.93 9.54 1.68
N THR A 62 -8.19 10.27 0.86
CA THR A 62 -8.61 10.77 -0.45
C THR A 62 -7.56 10.41 -1.51
N GLN A 63 -7.94 10.47 -2.79
CA GLN A 63 -6.99 10.30 -3.91
C GLN A 63 -5.81 11.26 -3.80
N ASP A 64 -6.08 12.56 -3.59
CA ASP A 64 -5.03 13.58 -3.49
C ASP A 64 -4.00 13.26 -2.39
N PHE A 65 -4.48 12.78 -1.23
CA PHE A 65 -3.58 12.34 -0.16
C PHE A 65 -2.77 11.10 -0.54
N ALA A 66 -3.40 10.11 -1.18
CA ALA A 66 -2.72 8.90 -1.63
C ALA A 66 -1.60 9.22 -2.62
N ASP A 67 -1.88 10.10 -3.58
CA ASP A 67 -0.92 10.57 -4.59
C ASP A 67 0.24 11.34 -3.95
N GLU A 68 -0.05 12.24 -2.99
CA GLU A 68 0.96 13.01 -2.27
C GLU A 68 1.93 12.10 -1.49
N MET A 69 1.43 10.98 -0.94
CA MET A 69 2.24 10.02 -0.21
C MET A 69 2.97 9.01 -1.11
N GLY A 70 2.71 9.01 -2.42
CA GLY A 70 3.35 8.09 -3.37
C GLY A 70 2.76 6.68 -3.41
N ALA A 71 1.49 6.51 -3.00
CA ALA A 71 0.79 5.24 -3.15
C ALA A 71 0.52 4.92 -4.63
N ASP A 72 0.51 3.63 -4.98
CA ASP A 72 0.20 3.17 -6.34
C ASP A 72 -1.32 3.18 -6.64
N ALA A 73 -2.15 3.11 -5.61
CA ALA A 73 -3.59 3.23 -5.74
C ALA A 73 -4.27 3.74 -4.46
N TYR A 74 -5.41 4.40 -4.67
CA TYR A 74 -6.38 4.70 -3.64
C TYR A 74 -7.60 3.79 -3.81
N GLY A 75 -8.03 3.16 -2.71
CA GLY A 75 -9.29 2.42 -2.65
C GLY A 75 -10.37 3.24 -1.95
N ASP A 76 -11.29 3.83 -2.71
CA ASP A 76 -12.39 4.68 -2.20
C ASP A 76 -13.34 3.90 -1.29
N ASN A 77 -13.56 2.63 -1.63
CA ASN A 77 -14.40 1.71 -0.87
C ASN A 77 -13.94 0.26 -1.10
N ALA A 78 -14.58 -0.69 -0.41
CA ALA A 78 -14.17 -2.09 -0.45
C ALA A 78 -14.24 -2.72 -1.86
N VAL A 79 -15.22 -2.33 -2.67
CA VAL A 79 -15.38 -2.88 -4.03
C VAL A 79 -14.29 -2.31 -4.94
N ASP A 80 -14.11 -0.99 -4.90
CA ASP A 80 -13.07 -0.29 -5.66
C ASP A 80 -11.66 -0.81 -5.29
N ALA A 81 -11.39 -1.03 -4.01
CA ALA A 81 -10.11 -1.57 -3.55
C ALA A 81 -9.81 -2.97 -4.13
N VAL A 82 -10.82 -3.83 -4.27
CA VAL A 82 -10.65 -5.16 -4.88
C VAL A 82 -10.27 -5.05 -6.35
N ASP A 83 -10.88 -4.12 -7.08
CA ASP A 83 -10.59 -3.93 -8.50
C ASP A 83 -9.22 -3.27 -8.70
N LYS A 84 -8.86 -2.29 -7.87
CA LYS A 84 -7.51 -1.70 -7.84
C LYS A 84 -6.42 -2.71 -7.53
N ALA A 85 -6.63 -3.60 -6.56
CA ALA A 85 -5.66 -4.64 -6.24
C ALA A 85 -5.40 -5.56 -7.45
N LYS A 86 -6.45 -5.94 -8.20
CA LYS A 86 -6.28 -6.75 -9.42
C LYS A 86 -5.50 -5.99 -10.50
N GLU A 87 -5.81 -4.71 -10.72
CA GLU A 87 -5.08 -3.85 -11.67
C GLU A 87 -3.59 -3.79 -11.32
N LEU A 88 -3.26 -3.59 -10.04
CA LEU A 88 -1.89 -3.51 -9.55
C LEU A 88 -1.09 -4.79 -9.76
N VAL A 89 -1.69 -5.97 -9.50
CA VAL A 89 -1.05 -7.26 -9.75
C VAL A 89 -0.71 -7.43 -11.23
N LEU A 90 -1.66 -7.10 -12.12
CA LEU A 90 -1.44 -7.19 -13.57
C LEU A 90 -0.31 -6.26 -14.01
N LEU A 91 -0.35 -4.99 -13.57
CA LEU A 91 0.68 -4.00 -13.91
C LEU A 91 2.07 -4.41 -13.39
N LEU A 92 2.16 -5.00 -12.19
CA LEU A 92 3.42 -5.49 -11.65
C LEU A 92 3.99 -6.65 -12.48
N ALA A 93 3.13 -7.60 -12.90
CA ALA A 93 3.55 -8.71 -13.74
C ALA A 93 4.06 -8.25 -15.12
N GLU A 94 3.41 -7.24 -15.71
CA GLU A 94 3.85 -6.62 -16.97
C GLU A 94 5.21 -5.95 -16.84
N LEU A 95 5.45 -5.19 -15.76
CA LEU A 95 6.74 -4.56 -15.49
C LEU A 95 7.85 -5.58 -15.28
N LYS A 96 7.59 -6.67 -14.53
CA LYS A 96 8.58 -7.73 -14.30
C LYS A 96 8.92 -8.54 -15.56
N SER A 97 8.08 -8.45 -16.60
CA SER A 97 8.27 -9.16 -17.87
C SER A 97 8.99 -8.33 -18.95
N SER A 98 9.30 -7.05 -18.67
CA SER A 98 9.92 -6.09 -19.58
C SER A 98 11.40 -5.86 -19.25
#